data_AF-A0A0M8MIA0-F1
#
_entry.id   AF-A0A0M8MIA0-F1
#
_cell.length_a   1.000
_cell.length_b   1.000
_cell.length_c   1.000
_cell.angle_alpha   90.00
_cell.angle_beta   90.00
_cell.angle_gamma   90.00
#
_symmetry.space_group_name_H-M   'P 1'
#
loop_
_entity.id
_entity.type
_entity.pdbx_description
1 polymer ?
#
loop_
_entity_poly.entity_id
_entity_poly.type
_entity_poly.pdbx_seq_one_letter_code
_entity_poly.pdbx_strand_id
1 'polypeptide(L)'
;MAPDDTPLFGNTCGKLYRDRFMVVARGKNYYKQIETVRNIKFVARPTLKGLFFLFLPAILFLFPFLMHDPGLIVIICVLVPATILAVLSIVKMDKHYSIVVFLKDGTPKSYTIWSGNIVEAKRLVKVIAAALKKRA
;
A
#
# COMPACT_ATOMS: atom_id res chain seq x y z
N MET A 1 7.70 16.51 -30.12
CA MET A 1 6.80 16.99 -29.06
C MET A 1 5.44 17.21 -29.68
N ALA A 2 4.40 16.53 -29.20
CA ALA A 2 3.05 16.68 -29.73
C ALA A 2 2.33 17.81 -28.95
N PRO A 3 1.49 18.61 -29.62
CA PRO A 3 0.93 19.85 -29.09
C PRO A 3 -0.26 19.56 -28.18
N ASP A 4 0.01 19.26 -26.90
CA ASP A 4 -0.91 19.38 -25.75
C ASP A 4 -0.18 18.87 -24.47
N ASP A 5 1.03 19.36 -24.22
CA ASP A 5 1.92 18.88 -23.15
C ASP A 5 1.60 19.48 -21.76
N THR A 6 0.46 20.18 -21.61
CA THR A 6 0.02 20.70 -20.31
C THR A 6 -0.62 19.58 -19.48
N PRO A 7 -0.05 19.22 -18.32
CA PRO A 7 -0.65 18.19 -17.47
C PRO A 7 -1.96 18.71 -16.87
N LEU A 8 -3.05 17.94 -17.00
CA LEU A 8 -4.32 18.19 -16.33
C LEU A 8 -4.19 18.09 -14.81
N PHE A 9 -3.23 17.28 -14.35
CA PHE A 9 -2.87 17.14 -12.95
C PHE A 9 -1.41 16.72 -12.84
N GLY A 10 -0.70 17.22 -11.82
CA GLY A 10 0.68 16.84 -11.56
C GLY A 10 1.01 16.88 -10.07
N ASN A 11 1.76 15.89 -9.61
CA ASN A 11 2.36 15.84 -8.27
C ASN A 11 3.69 15.08 -8.30
N THR A 12 4.31 14.86 -7.13
CA THR A 12 5.62 14.16 -7.06
C THR A 12 5.54 12.70 -7.48
N CYS A 13 4.36 12.08 -7.41
CA CYS A 13 4.13 10.68 -7.80
C CYS A 13 3.79 10.50 -9.28
N GLY A 14 3.47 11.56 -10.02
CA GLY A 14 3.03 11.43 -11.41
C GLY A 14 2.29 12.62 -11.99
N LYS A 15 1.92 12.47 -13.25
CA LYS A 15 1.16 13.48 -14.02
C LYS A 15 0.06 12.80 -14.82
N LEU A 16 -1.10 13.45 -14.94
CA LEU A 16 -2.16 13.06 -15.86
C LEU A 16 -2.19 14.04 -17.02
N TYR A 17 -2.18 13.50 -18.23
CA TYR A 17 -2.40 14.22 -19.47
C TYR A 17 -3.77 13.82 -20.04
N ARG A 18 -4.15 14.43 -21.15
CA ARG A 18 -5.40 14.11 -21.84
C ARG A 18 -5.47 12.61 -22.14
N ASP A 19 -4.48 12.04 -22.82
CA ASP A 19 -4.62 10.66 -23.36
C ASP A 19 -3.68 9.64 -22.70
N ARG A 20 -2.83 10.11 -21.80
CA ARG A 20 -1.83 9.31 -21.09
C ARG A 20 -1.66 9.78 -19.66
N PHE A 21 -1.16 8.92 -18.81
CA PHE A 21 -0.68 9.30 -17.48
C PHE A 21 0.76 8.82 -17.31
N MET A 22 1.46 9.48 -16.41
CA MET A 22 2.83 9.21 -16.01
C MET A 22 2.84 8.86 -14.52
N VAL A 23 3.48 7.75 -14.16
CA VAL A 23 3.77 7.38 -12.78
C VAL A 23 5.27 7.49 -12.56
N VAL A 24 5.68 8.21 -11.52
CA VAL A 24 7.08 8.28 -11.08
C VAL A 24 7.29 7.17 -10.06
N ALA A 25 8.16 6.22 -10.38
CA ALA A 25 8.54 5.15 -9.47
C ALA A 25 10.05 4.89 -9.57
N ARG A 26 10.72 4.82 -8.41
CA ARG A 26 12.18 4.57 -8.32
C ARG A 26 13.03 5.48 -9.22
N GLY A 27 12.68 6.76 -9.29
CA GLY A 27 13.37 7.75 -10.13
C GLY A 27 13.13 7.60 -11.64
N LYS A 28 12.25 6.71 -12.07
CA LYS A 28 11.88 6.50 -13.49
C LYS A 28 10.45 6.95 -13.75
N ASN A 29 10.23 7.54 -14.92
CA ASN A 29 8.93 7.98 -15.40
C ASN A 29 8.31 6.90 -16.29
N TYR A 30 7.20 6.32 -15.85
CA TYR A 30 6.46 5.30 -16.57
C TYR A 30 5.23 5.92 -17.21
N TYR A 31 5.21 5.96 -18.54
CA TYR A 31 4.06 6.47 -19.30
C TYR A 31 3.13 5.33 -19.71
N LYS A 32 1.82 5.56 -19.57
CA LYS A 32 0.79 4.66 -20.07
C LYS A 32 -0.38 5.42 -20.67
N GLN A 33 -0.89 4.90 -21.78
CA GLN A 33 -2.10 5.41 -22.43
C GLN A 33 -3.33 5.02 -21.62
N ILE A 34 -4.25 5.97 -21.43
CA ILE A 34 -5.46 5.79 -20.62
C ILE A 34 -6.36 4.71 -21.23
N GLU A 35 -6.44 4.65 -22.55
CA GLU A 35 -7.27 3.68 -23.28
C GLU A 35 -6.90 2.22 -23.01
N THR A 36 -5.63 1.97 -22.70
CA THR A 36 -5.12 0.61 -22.40
C THR A 36 -5.40 0.18 -20.97
N VAL A 37 -5.86 1.08 -20.10
CA VAL A 37 -6.07 0.82 -18.67
C VAL A 37 -7.52 0.52 -18.39
N ARG A 38 -7.76 -0.59 -17.69
CA ARG A 38 -9.07 -0.98 -17.17
C ARG A 38 -9.34 -0.36 -15.80
N ASN A 39 -8.35 -0.39 -14.92
CA ASN A 39 -8.49 0.12 -13.55
C ASN A 39 -7.13 0.50 -12.96
N ILE A 40 -7.13 1.38 -11.96
CA ILE A 40 -5.94 1.77 -11.20
C ILE A 40 -6.27 1.77 -9.70
N LYS A 41 -5.39 1.19 -8.89
CA LYS A 41 -5.57 1.09 -7.44
C LYS A 41 -4.30 1.42 -6.69
N PHE A 42 -4.46 2.01 -5.52
CA PHE A 42 -3.38 2.15 -4.53
C PHE A 42 -3.43 0.97 -3.58
N VAL A 43 -2.31 0.25 -3.43
CA VAL A 43 -2.22 -0.94 -2.58
C VAL A 43 -1.13 -0.73 -1.55
N ALA A 44 -1.48 -0.96 -0.28
CA ALA A 44 -0.52 -1.07 0.81
C ALA A 44 -0.42 -2.55 1.21
N ARG A 45 0.78 -3.13 1.12
CA ARG A 45 1.03 -4.52 1.54
C ARG A 45 1.98 -4.52 2.73
N PRO A 46 1.70 -5.28 3.80
CA PRO A 46 2.66 -5.45 4.87
C PRO A 46 3.94 -6.11 4.34
N THR A 47 5.08 -5.69 4.88
CA THR A 47 6.36 -6.34 4.55
C THR A 47 6.49 -7.65 5.34
N LEU A 48 7.26 -8.61 4.80
CA LEU A 48 7.60 -9.85 5.54
C LEU A 48 8.26 -9.52 6.89
N LYS A 49 9.13 -8.51 6.93
CA LYS A 49 9.76 -8.01 8.17
C LYS A 49 8.71 -7.52 9.18
N GLY A 50 7.67 -6.82 8.70
CA GLY A 50 6.54 -6.41 9.53
C GLY A 50 5.72 -7.58 10.08
N LEU A 51 5.57 -8.66 9.31
CA LEU A 51 4.95 -9.90 9.79
C LEU A 51 5.80 -10.62 10.85
N PHE A 52 7.13 -10.60 10.72
CA PHE A 52 8.02 -11.18 11.74
C PHE A 52 7.82 -10.55 13.13
N PHE A 53 7.53 -9.25 13.17
CA PHE A 53 7.24 -8.53 14.43
C PHE A 53 5.92 -8.94 15.10
N LEU A 54 5.07 -9.68 14.38
CA LEU A 54 3.80 -10.20 14.88
C LEU A 54 3.94 -11.58 15.53
N PHE A 55 5.08 -12.27 15.33
CA PHE A 55 5.32 -13.58 15.97
C PHE A 55 5.60 -13.45 17.47
N LEU A 56 6.26 -12.39 17.91
CA LEU A 56 6.58 -12.17 19.32
C LEU A 56 5.30 -12.11 20.20
N PRO A 57 4.29 -11.27 19.88
CA PRO A 57 3.04 -11.31 20.64
C PRO A 57 2.29 -12.65 20.48
N ALA A 58 2.35 -13.29 19.31
CA ALA A 58 1.69 -14.59 19.10
C ALA A 58 2.24 -15.69 20.02
N ILE A 59 3.56 -15.72 20.24
CA ILE A 59 4.20 -16.66 21.17
C ILE A 59 3.76 -16.37 22.61
N LEU A 60 3.68 -15.08 23.01
CA LEU A 60 3.19 -14.70 24.33
C LEU A 60 1.72 -15.06 24.55
N PHE A 61 0.88 -15.01 23.51
CA PHE A 61 -0.50 -15.50 23.58
C PHE A 61 -0.62 -17.00 23.77
N LEU A 62 0.31 -17.77 23.19
CA LEU A 62 0.38 -19.23 23.33
C LEU A 62 0.93 -19.66 24.69
N PHE A 63 1.83 -18.88 25.28
CA PHE A 63 2.56 -19.23 26.50
C PHE A 63 1.67 -19.73 27.67
N PRO A 64 0.52 -19.10 28.01
CA PRO A 64 -0.35 -19.59 29.08
C PRO A 64 -0.95 -20.97 28.78
N PHE A 65 -1.20 -21.29 27.52
CA PHE A 65 -1.78 -22.58 27.11
C PHE A 65 -0.78 -23.73 27.13
N LEU A 66 0.52 -23.44 27.12
CA LEU A 66 1.58 -24.45 27.27
C LEU A 66 1.92 -24.76 28.74
N MET A 67 1.42 -23.98 29.70
CA MET A 67 1.61 -24.25 31.13
C MET A 67 0.52 -25.19 31.64
N HIS A 68 0.89 -26.17 32.47
CA HIS A 68 -0.04 -27.18 32.98
C HIS A 68 -0.96 -26.65 34.09
N ASP A 69 -0.67 -25.47 34.67
CA ASP A 69 -1.54 -24.75 35.63
C ASP A 69 -1.10 -23.27 35.73
N PRO A 70 -1.42 -22.43 34.74
CA PRO A 70 -1.08 -21.01 34.83
C PRO A 70 -2.00 -20.34 35.85
N GLY A 71 -1.43 -19.86 36.95
CA GLY A 71 -2.16 -19.02 37.90
C GLY A 71 -2.75 -17.79 37.20
N LEU A 72 -3.93 -17.34 37.63
CA LEU A 72 -4.68 -16.23 37.01
C LEU A 72 -3.84 -14.94 36.89
N ILE A 73 -2.96 -14.70 37.87
CA ILE A 73 -2.00 -13.58 37.87
C ILE A 73 -0.99 -13.72 36.72
N VAL A 74 -0.45 -14.91 36.48
CA VAL A 74 0.50 -15.19 35.39
C VAL A 74 -0.18 -14.98 34.03
N ILE A 75 -1.43 -15.42 33.89
CA ILE A 75 -2.23 -15.21 32.67
C ILE A 75 -2.36 -13.71 32.37
N ILE A 76 -2.77 -12.91 33.37
CA ILE A 76 -2.93 -11.46 33.21
C ILE A 76 -1.58 -10.80 32.88
N CYS A 77 -0.52 -11.14 33.62
CA CYS A 77 0.82 -10.60 33.42
C CYS A 77 1.41 -10.91 32.04
N VAL A 78 0.98 -11.98 31.37
CA VAL A 78 1.46 -12.34 30.03
C VAL A 78 0.54 -11.79 28.93
N LEU A 79 -0.78 -11.91 29.09
CA LEU A 79 -1.75 -11.50 28.07
C LEU A 79 -1.86 -9.98 27.91
N VAL A 80 -1.75 -9.21 29.00
CA VAL A 80 -1.84 -7.74 28.93
C VAL A 80 -0.66 -7.17 28.11
N PRO A 81 0.60 -7.51 28.40
CA PRO A 81 1.73 -7.10 27.56
C PRO A 81 1.66 -7.67 26.14
N ALA A 82 1.21 -8.91 25.95
CA ALA A 82 1.05 -9.49 24.62
C ALA A 82 0.08 -8.69 23.74
N THR A 83 -1.02 -8.21 24.34
CA THR A 83 -2.02 -7.39 23.66
C THR A 83 -1.44 -6.03 23.27
N ILE A 84 -0.73 -5.37 24.20
CA ILE A 84 -0.05 -4.09 23.93
C ILE A 84 0.98 -4.25 22.82
N LEU A 85 1.82 -5.28 22.88
CA LEU A 85 2.80 -5.58 21.85
C LEU A 85 2.13 -5.89 20.50
N ALA A 86 1.03 -6.63 20.47
CA ALA A 86 0.28 -6.90 19.25
C ALA A 86 -0.23 -5.60 18.61
N VAL A 87 -0.83 -4.71 19.40
CA VAL A 87 -1.30 -3.41 18.92
C VAL A 87 -0.14 -2.58 18.38
N LEU A 88 0.98 -2.50 19.10
CA LEU A 88 2.17 -1.77 18.66
C LEU A 88 2.75 -2.37 17.37
N SER A 89 2.82 -3.70 17.25
CA SER A 89 3.27 -4.40 16.05
C SER A 89 2.40 -4.06 14.84
N ILE A 90 1.06 -4.02 15.01
CA ILE A 90 0.13 -3.68 13.92
C ILE A 90 0.28 -2.20 13.50
N VAL A 91 0.39 -1.29 14.47
CA VAL A 91 0.49 0.15 14.21
C VAL A 91 1.82 0.51 13.56
N LYS A 92 2.93 -0.07 14.05
CA LYS A 92 4.28 0.16 13.53
C LYS A 92 4.66 -0.78 12.38
N MET A 93 3.75 -1.61 11.89
CA MET A 93 4.03 -2.53 10.80
C MET A 93 4.42 -1.76 9.54
N ASP A 94 5.65 -1.99 9.08
CA ASP A 94 6.13 -1.44 7.81
C ASP A 94 5.27 -1.96 6.66
N LYS A 95 4.79 -1.02 5.84
CA LYS A 95 3.96 -1.28 4.66
C LYS A 95 4.71 -0.84 3.40
N HIS A 96 4.74 -1.71 2.41
CA HIS A 96 5.10 -1.35 1.05
C HIS A 96 3.89 -0.75 0.33
N TYR A 97 4.08 0.42 -0.25
CA TYR A 97 3.05 1.13 -1.00
C TYR A 97 3.32 1.03 -2.49
N SER A 98 2.29 0.67 -3.26
CA SER A 98 2.38 0.54 -4.71
C SER A 98 1.13 1.04 -5.41
N ILE A 99 1.30 1.66 -6.58
CA ILE A 99 0.22 1.87 -7.55
C ILE A 99 0.16 0.63 -8.43
N VAL A 100 -1.01 -0.02 -8.49
CA VAL A 100 -1.27 -1.15 -9.38
C VAL A 100 -2.19 -0.69 -10.50
N VAL A 101 -1.71 -0.79 -11.72
CA VAL A 101 -2.45 -0.49 -12.95
C VAL A 101 -2.88 -1.81 -13.59
N PHE A 102 -4.18 -2.03 -13.71
CA PHE A 102 -4.76 -3.16 -14.42
C PHE A 102 -5.00 -2.75 -15.86
N LEU A 103 -4.26 -3.36 -16.78
CA LEU A 103 -4.43 -3.15 -18.21
C LEU A 103 -5.62 -3.96 -18.75
N LYS A 104 -6.15 -3.56 -19.90
CA LYS A 104 -7.23 -4.28 -20.59
C LYS A 104 -6.80 -5.67 -21.08
N ASP A 105 -5.50 -5.87 -21.31
CA ASP A 105 -4.88 -7.16 -21.63
C ASP A 105 -4.83 -8.14 -20.44
N GLY A 106 -5.30 -7.72 -19.25
CA GLY A 106 -5.31 -8.54 -18.04
C GLY A 106 -4.01 -8.50 -17.24
N THR A 107 -2.95 -7.84 -17.73
CA THR A 107 -1.65 -7.78 -17.04
C THR A 107 -1.64 -6.65 -15.99
N PRO A 108 -1.41 -6.96 -14.70
CA PRO A 108 -1.24 -5.93 -13.69
C PRO A 108 0.21 -5.40 -13.69
N LYS A 109 0.37 -4.08 -13.82
CA LYS A 109 1.66 -3.41 -13.62
C LYS A 109 1.69 -2.73 -12.25
N SER A 110 2.68 -3.10 -11.44
CA SER A 110 2.87 -2.57 -10.08
C SER A 110 4.06 -1.60 -10.05
N TYR A 111 3.82 -0.42 -9.50
CA TYR A 111 4.80 0.65 -9.36
C TYR A 111 5.00 0.95 -7.87
N THR A 112 6.17 0.64 -7.33
CA THR A 112 6.50 0.92 -5.92
C THR A 112 6.66 2.42 -5.71
N ILE A 113 6.02 2.95 -4.66
CA ILE A 113 6.07 4.36 -4.28
C ILE A 113 6.74 4.49 -2.92
N TRP A 114 7.42 5.61 -2.74
CA TRP A 114 8.01 5.97 -1.46
C TRP A 114 6.95 6.29 -0.41
N SER A 115 7.17 5.86 0.83
CA SER A 115 6.23 6.02 1.95
C SER A 115 5.95 7.48 2.30
N GLY A 116 6.87 8.41 2.04
CA GLY A 116 6.64 9.83 2.26
C GLY A 116 5.53 10.43 1.38
N ASN A 117 5.23 9.82 0.23
CA ASN A 117 4.32 10.40 -0.77
C ASN A 117 2.97 9.66 -0.85
N ILE A 118 2.53 8.98 0.21
CA ILE A 118 1.27 8.21 0.23
C ILE A 118 0.06 9.09 -0.12
N VAL A 119 -0.01 10.30 0.44
CA VAL A 119 -1.15 11.22 0.22
C VAL A 119 -1.21 11.63 -1.26
N GLU A 120 -0.05 11.93 -1.85
CA GLU A 120 0.07 12.29 -3.26
C GLU A 120 -0.25 11.12 -4.18
N ALA A 121 0.25 9.92 -3.86
CA ALA A 121 -0.08 8.71 -4.60
C ALA A 121 -1.59 8.43 -4.60
N LYS A 122 -2.25 8.56 -3.45
CA LYS A 122 -3.71 8.39 -3.35
C LYS A 122 -4.46 9.43 -4.18
N ARG A 123 -4.03 10.69 -4.16
CA ARG A 123 -4.61 11.76 -4.99
C ARG A 123 -4.45 11.46 -6.48
N LEU A 124 -3.25 11.05 -6.91
CA LEU A 124 -2.97 10.69 -8.30
C LEU A 124 -3.89 9.54 -8.76
N VAL A 125 -3.99 8.45 -7.97
CA VAL A 125 -4.88 7.32 -8.28
C VAL A 125 -6.33 7.76 -8.37
N LYS A 126 -6.80 8.60 -7.44
CA LYS A 126 -8.18 9.12 -7.44
C LYS A 126 -8.49 9.91 -8.71
N VAL A 127 -7.58 10.78 -9.13
CA VAL A 127 -7.75 11.61 -10.33
C VAL A 127 -7.72 10.76 -11.60
N ILE A 128 -6.78 9.82 -11.72
CA ILE A 128 -6.72 8.89 -12.87
C ILE A 128 -7.96 8.00 -12.92
N ALA A 129 -8.41 7.45 -11.79
CA ALA A 129 -9.62 6.63 -11.72
C ALA A 129 -10.88 7.42 -12.13
N ALA A 130 -10.98 8.69 -11.73
CA ALA A 130 -12.06 9.57 -12.17
C ALA A 130 -12.00 9.85 -13.68
N ALA A 131 -10.81 10.05 -14.24
CA ALA A 131 -10.63 10.23 -15.68
C ALA A 131 -11.00 8.97 -16.49
N LEU A 132 -10.65 7.78 -15.97
CA LEU A 132 -11.06 6.49 -16.55
C LEU A 132 -12.58 6.33 -16.55
N LYS A 133 -13.26 6.67 -15.45
CA LYS A 133 -14.72 6.57 -15.34
C LYS A 133 -15.46 7.52 -16.30
N LYS A 134 -14.88 8.67 -16.63
CA LYS A 134 -15.46 9.62 -17.60
C LYS A 134 -15.32 9.17 -19.06
N ARG A 135 -14.44 8.19 -19.35
CA ARG A 135 -14.12 7.70 -20.71
C ARG A 135 -14.60 6.26 -20.96
N ALA A 136 -15.14 5.60 -19.94
CA ALA A 136 -15.75 4.27 -20.03
C ALA A 136 -17.23 4.41 -20.38
#